data_AF-A0A1F6RMH2-F1
#
_entry.id   AF-A0A1F6RMH2-F1
#
_cell.length_a   1.000
_cell.length_b   1.000
_cell.length_c   1.000
_cell.angle_alpha   90.00
_cell.angle_beta   90.00
_cell.angle_gamma   90.00
#
_symmetry.space_group_name_H-M   'P 1'
#
loop_
_entity.id
_entity.type
_entity.pdbx_description
1 polymer ?
#
loop_
_entity_poly.entity_id
_entity_poly.type
_entity_poly.pdbx_seq_one_letter_code
_entity_poly.pdbx_strand_id
1 'polypeptide(L)'
;MAYEHSKPGPEPGHAYGAAAITQAIRGADFPMSKQDLINMYGDKEVEYTKGNPQRLRDILEKLPGETYNSPADLEHAVHEMMM
;
A
#
# COMPACT_ATOMS: atom_id res chain seq x y z
N MET A 1 24.68 -6.26 -22.92
CA MET A 1 24.08 -7.13 -21.89
C MET A 1 24.09 -6.34 -20.59
N ALA A 2 23.02 -6.07 -19.86
CA ALA A 2 21.61 -6.30 -20.05
C ALA A 2 20.84 -5.54 -18.93
N TYR A 3 19.58 -5.17 -19.23
CA TYR A 3 18.50 -4.76 -18.33
C TYR A 3 18.64 -3.42 -17.57
N GLU A 4 18.38 -2.31 -18.27
CA GLU A 4 17.67 -1.19 -17.63
C GLU A 4 16.24 -1.64 -17.30
N HIS A 5 15.89 -1.69 -16.02
CA HIS A 5 14.50 -1.57 -15.53
C HIS A 5 14.51 -1.10 -14.06
N SER A 6 15.33 -0.10 -13.75
CA SER A 6 15.11 0.69 -12.53
C SER A 6 14.03 1.71 -12.87
N LYS A 7 12.75 1.32 -12.81
CA LYS A 7 11.67 2.32 -12.76
C LYS A 7 11.94 3.15 -11.51
N PRO A 8 12.25 4.46 -11.61
CA PRO A 8 12.31 5.30 -10.42
C PRO A 8 10.96 5.17 -9.74
N GLY A 9 10.96 4.82 -8.44
CA GLY A 9 9.76 5.00 -7.64
C GLY A 9 9.29 6.45 -7.80
N PRO A 10 7.98 6.71 -7.76
CA PRO A 10 7.44 8.05 -7.98
C PRO A 10 8.19 9.07 -7.10
N GLU A 11 8.53 10.23 -7.67
CA GLU A 11 9.27 11.26 -6.97
C GLU A 11 8.64 11.56 -5.60
N PRO A 12 9.44 11.80 -4.54
CA PRO A 12 8.93 12.09 -3.20
C PRO A 12 7.92 13.23 -3.26
N GLY A 13 6.63 12.91 -3.02
CA GLY A 13 5.51 13.87 -3.13
C GLY A 13 4.42 13.49 -4.14
N HIS A 14 4.59 12.41 -4.92
CA HIS A 14 3.64 12.02 -5.97
C HIS A 14 3.12 10.57 -5.87
N ALA A 15 3.39 9.85 -4.79
CA ALA A 15 2.88 8.49 -4.64
C ALA A 15 1.35 8.50 -4.44
N TYR A 16 0.64 7.71 -5.24
CA TYR A 16 -0.79 7.43 -5.09
C TYR A 16 -1.04 5.93 -5.23
N GLY A 17 -2.22 5.48 -4.81
CA GLY A 17 -2.63 4.08 -4.85
C GLY A 17 -1.71 3.20 -4.01
N ALA A 18 -1.27 2.09 -4.59
CA ALA A 18 -0.48 1.07 -3.89
C ALA A 18 0.83 1.62 -3.30
N ALA A 19 1.51 2.54 -4.01
CA ALA A 19 2.74 3.17 -3.52
C ALA A 19 2.51 4.11 -2.31
N ALA A 20 1.38 4.83 -2.28
CA ALA A 20 1.03 5.66 -1.12
C ALA A 20 0.76 4.81 0.12
N ILE A 21 0.14 3.65 -0.08
CA ILE A 21 -0.16 2.68 0.99
C ILE A 21 1.12 2.09 1.56
N THR A 22 2.03 1.58 0.73
CA THR A 22 3.31 1.04 1.21
C THR A 22 4.16 2.08 1.92
N GLN A 23 4.10 3.35 1.48
CA GLN A 23 4.74 4.45 2.19
C GLN A 23 4.09 4.72 3.55
N ALA A 24 2.77 4.67 3.66
CA ALA A 24 2.05 4.89 4.91
C ALA A 24 2.34 3.83 5.97
N ILE A 25 2.66 2.61 5.56
CA ILE A 25 3.03 1.51 6.46
C ILE A 25 4.55 1.30 6.54
N ARG A 26 5.36 2.27 6.12
CA ARG A 26 6.83 2.16 6.19
C ARG A 26 7.26 1.91 7.63
N GLY A 27 8.04 0.83 7.82
CA GLY A 27 8.48 0.37 9.15
C GLY A 27 7.57 -0.70 9.78
N ALA A 28 6.56 -1.17 9.07
CA ALA A 28 5.81 -2.37 9.42
C ALA A 28 6.70 -3.62 9.35
N ASP A 29 6.64 -4.45 10.39
CA ASP A 29 7.33 -5.73 10.46
C ASP A 29 6.40 -6.85 10.00
N PHE A 30 6.59 -7.28 8.75
CA PHE A 30 5.83 -8.36 8.15
C PHE A 30 6.35 -9.75 8.58
N PRO A 31 5.50 -10.79 8.63
CA PRO A 31 4.10 -10.83 8.20
C PRO A 31 3.15 -10.11 9.17
N MET A 32 2.11 -9.48 8.63
CA MET A 32 1.08 -8.82 9.43
C MET A 32 -0.32 -9.27 8.99
N SER A 33 -1.22 -9.42 9.97
CA SER A 33 -2.63 -9.63 9.64
C SER A 33 -3.28 -8.34 9.13
N LYS A 34 -4.35 -8.47 8.34
CA LYS A 34 -5.17 -7.34 7.91
C LYS A 34 -5.67 -6.52 9.12
N GLN A 35 -6.10 -7.21 10.18
CA GLN A 35 -6.57 -6.55 11.39
C GLN A 35 -5.47 -5.77 12.10
N ASP A 36 -4.24 -6.30 12.15
CA ASP A 36 -3.09 -5.61 12.73
C ASP A 36 -2.70 -4.37 11.92
N LEU A 37 -2.76 -4.44 10.59
CA LEU A 37 -2.55 -3.30 9.71
C LEU A 37 -3.63 -2.21 9.93
N ILE A 38 -4.90 -2.60 10.06
CA ILE A 38 -6.00 -1.69 10.37
C ILE A 38 -5.80 -1.04 11.75
N ASN A 39 -5.41 -1.82 12.75
CA ASN A 39 -5.22 -1.32 14.11
C ASN A 39 -4.03 -0.35 14.22
N MET A 40 -2.92 -0.64 13.56
CA MET A 40 -1.70 0.17 13.66
C MET A 40 -1.65 1.35 12.70
N TYR A 41 -2.22 1.19 11.50
CA TYR A 41 -2.07 2.16 10.41
C TYR A 41 -3.40 2.65 9.85
N GLY A 42 -4.53 2.07 10.21
CA GLY A 42 -5.83 2.36 9.60
C GLY A 42 -6.35 3.79 9.79
N ASP A 43 -5.83 4.54 10.77
CA ASP A 43 -6.13 5.97 10.95
C ASP A 43 -5.35 6.90 10.00
N LYS A 44 -4.35 6.38 9.27
CA LYS A 44 -3.59 7.18 8.28
C LYS A 44 -4.45 7.45 7.05
N GLU A 45 -4.33 8.66 6.51
CA GLU A 45 -4.88 9.01 5.21
C GLU A 45 -3.82 8.81 4.12
N VAL A 46 -4.23 8.24 2.99
CA VAL A 46 -3.38 7.97 1.84
C VAL A 46 -4.07 8.44 0.57
N GLU A 47 -3.30 8.99 -0.37
CA GLU A 47 -3.77 9.33 -1.71
C GLU A 47 -4.11 8.04 -2.47
N TYR A 48 -5.35 7.56 -2.39
CA TYR A 48 -5.75 6.31 -3.06
C TYR A 48 -5.79 6.49 -4.58
N THR A 49 -6.37 7.61 -5.02
CA THR A 49 -6.21 8.14 -6.37
C THR A 49 -5.82 9.60 -6.28
N LYS A 50 -5.27 10.18 -7.36
CA LYS A 50 -4.76 11.56 -7.36
C LYS A 50 -5.83 12.57 -6.92
N GLY A 51 -5.63 13.21 -5.77
CA GLY A 51 -6.55 14.21 -5.22
C GLY A 51 -7.75 13.59 -4.50
N ASN A 52 -7.67 12.30 -4.14
CA ASN A 52 -8.70 11.56 -3.44
C ASN A 52 -8.07 10.82 -2.24
N PRO A 53 -7.76 11.54 -1.15
CA PRO A 53 -7.30 10.93 0.07
C PRO A 53 -8.40 10.03 0.66
N GLN A 54 -8.03 8.81 1.03
CA GLN A 54 -8.91 7.87 1.73
C GLN A 54 -8.22 7.36 2.99
N ARG A 55 -9.02 6.97 3.99
CA ARG A 55 -8.47 6.31 5.17
C ARG A 55 -7.94 4.95 4.79
N LEU A 56 -6.77 4.61 5.30
CA LEU A 56 -6.13 3.34 5.01
C LEU A 56 -7.00 2.16 5.47
N ARG A 57 -7.76 2.30 6.57
CA ARG A 57 -8.72 1.26 6.98
C ARG A 57 -9.73 0.91 5.89
N ASP A 58 -10.30 1.90 5.20
CA ASP A 58 -11.38 1.69 4.23
C ASP A 58 -10.86 0.94 2.99
N ILE A 59 -9.56 1.07 2.72
CA ILE A 59 -8.86 0.35 1.67
C ILE A 59 -8.54 -1.06 2.14
N LEU A 60 -7.94 -1.21 3.32
CA LEU A 60 -7.55 -2.50 3.89
C LEU A 60 -8.74 -3.44 4.10
N GLU A 61 -9.88 -2.92 4.58
CA GLU A 61 -11.10 -3.70 4.81
C GLU A 61 -11.64 -4.36 3.54
N LYS A 62 -11.42 -3.74 2.38
CA LYS A 62 -11.87 -4.25 1.07
C LYS A 62 -10.95 -5.33 0.50
N LEU A 63 -9.73 -5.45 1.02
CA LEU A 63 -8.80 -6.42 0.50
C LEU A 63 -9.21 -7.86 0.90
N PRO A 64 -9.13 -8.83 -0.03
CA PRO A 64 -9.54 -10.20 0.23
C PRO A 64 -8.56 -10.98 1.10
N GLY A 65 -7.33 -10.45 1.29
CA GLY A 65 -6.30 -11.08 2.12
C GLY A 65 -6.57 -10.87 3.62
N GLU A 66 -6.29 -11.91 4.41
CA GLU A 66 -6.31 -11.83 5.88
C GLU A 66 -4.91 -11.63 6.48
N THR A 67 -3.87 -11.92 5.71
CA THR A 67 -2.46 -11.77 6.13
C THR A 67 -1.63 -11.43 4.90
N TYR A 68 -0.68 -10.52 5.11
CA TYR A 68 0.28 -10.10 4.09
C TYR A 68 1.67 -10.47 4.56
N ASN A 69 2.48 -11.00 3.65
CA ASN A 69 3.81 -11.51 4.00
C ASN A 69 4.92 -10.49 3.77
N SER A 70 4.63 -9.41 3.04
CA SER A 70 5.59 -8.35 2.75
C SER A 70 4.87 -7.07 2.30
N PRO A 71 5.56 -5.91 2.26
CA PRO A 71 5.01 -4.70 1.67
C PRO A 71 4.59 -4.88 0.19
N ALA A 72 5.35 -5.67 -0.58
CA ALA A 72 5.07 -5.93 -2.00
C ALA A 72 3.80 -6.79 -2.20
N ASP A 73 3.54 -7.72 -1.29
CA ASP A 73 2.32 -8.54 -1.27
C ASP A 73 1.07 -7.64 -1.05
N LEU A 74 1.16 -6.73 -0.07
CA LEU A 74 0.12 -5.72 0.15
C LEU A 74 -0.04 -4.77 -1.05
N GLU A 75 1.07 -4.28 -1.61
CA GLU A 75 1.06 -3.42 -2.80
C GLU A 75 0.32 -4.08 -3.96
N HIS A 76 0.64 -5.35 -4.22
CA HIS A 76 0.02 -6.13 -5.28
C HIS A 76 -1.48 -6.32 -5.02
N ALA A 77 -1.89 -6.67 -3.80
CA ALA A 77 -3.30 -6.84 -3.45
C ALA A 77 -4.12 -5.56 -3.66
N VAL A 78 -3.57 -4.39 -3.31
CA VAL A 78 -4.23 -3.11 -3.57
C VAL A 78 -4.26 -2.83 -5.08
N HIS A 79 -3.16 -3.07 -5.79
CA HIS A 79 -3.11 -2.87 -7.24
C HIS A 79 -4.19 -3.70 -7.96
N GLU A 80 -4.34 -4.97 -7.63
CA GLU A 80 -5.39 -5.85 -8.18
C GLU A 80 -6.81 -5.34 -7.88
N MET A 81 -7.04 -4.74 -6.69
CA MET A 81 -8.34 -4.16 -6.34
C MET A 81 -8.69 -2.90 -7.14
N MET A 82 -7.69 -2.18 -7.66
CA MET A 82 -7.87 -0.96 -8.46
C MET A 82 -8.11 -1.23 -9.95
N MET A 83 -7.82 -2.45 -10.43
CA MET A 83 -7.95 -2.84 -11.84
C MET A 83 -9.39 -3.20 -12.23
#